data_AF-A0A2L2LWF2-F1
#
_entry.id   AF-A0A2L2LWF2-F1
#
_cell.length_a   1.000
_cell.length_b   1.000
_cell.length_c   1.000
_cell.angle_alpha   90.00
_cell.angle_beta   90.00
_cell.angle_gamma   90.00
#
_symmetry.space_group_name_H-M   'P 1'
#
loop_
_entity.id
_entity.type
_entity.pdbx_description
1 polymer ?
#
loop_
_entity_poly.entity_id
_entity_poly.type
_entity_poly.pdbx_seq_one_letter_code
_entity_poly.pdbx_strand_id
1 'polypeptide(L)'
;MSFKVGDKVVAKNGDSRIFNFRDYLNGGRIHLIFDGEHYAYPMDWFRPATPEEIATGHRIDANTDYVSDIRNHISPMTIVQGD
;
A
#
# COMPACT_ATOMS: atom_id res chain seq x y z
N MET A 1 -8.05 18.22 5.25
CA MET A 1 -6.99 17.18 5.36
C MET A 1 -5.70 17.84 4.91
N SER A 2 -4.58 17.65 5.59
CA SER A 2 -3.28 18.19 5.18
C SER A 2 -2.21 17.13 5.39
N PHE A 3 -1.50 16.77 4.32
CA PHE A 3 -0.29 15.95 4.33
C PHE A 3 0.93 16.75 4.78
N LYS A 4 1.88 16.06 5.41
CA LYS A 4 3.20 16.58 5.79
C LYS A 4 4.30 15.90 5.00
N VAL A 5 5.41 16.60 4.78
CA VAL A 5 6.60 16.06 4.11
C VAL A 5 7.05 14.76 4.80
N GLY A 6 7.16 13.69 4.02
CA GLY A 6 7.49 12.35 4.52
C GLY A 6 6.28 11.46 4.82
N ASP A 7 5.05 11.99 4.77
CA ASP A 7 3.85 11.17 4.93
C ASP A 7 3.74 10.15 3.79
N LYS A 8 3.28 8.95 4.15
CA LYS A 8 2.97 7.90 3.17
C LYS A 8 1.51 8.04 2.75
N VAL A 9 1.27 8.12 1.46
CA VAL A 9 -0.07 8.29 0.88
C VAL A 9 -0.32 7.27 -0.22
N VAL A 10 -1.59 6.90 -0.39
CA VAL A 10 -2.04 5.94 -1.40
C VAL A 10 -3.14 6.57 -2.25
N ALA A 11 -3.21 6.21 -3.52
CA ALA A 11 -4.29 6.67 -4.39
C ALA A 11 -5.61 6.03 -3.96
N LYS A 12 -6.74 6.70 -4.18
CA LYS A 12 -8.07 6.15 -3.90
C LYS A 12 -8.52 5.13 -4.96
N ASN A 13 -8.08 5.29 -6.21
CA ASN A 13 -8.63 4.57 -7.38
C ASN A 13 -7.79 3.36 -7.85
N GLY A 14 -7.51 2.39 -6.98
CA GLY A 14 -6.95 1.09 -7.39
C GLY A 14 -5.43 1.04 -7.59
N ASP A 15 -4.70 2.13 -7.38
CA ASP A 15 -3.23 2.08 -7.34
C ASP A 15 -2.78 1.39 -6.05
N SER A 16 -1.97 0.33 -6.18
CA SER A 16 -1.44 -0.42 -5.05
C SER A 16 -0.17 0.19 -4.44
N ARG A 17 0.40 1.23 -5.07
CA ARG A 17 1.66 1.85 -4.68
C ARG A 17 1.47 2.79 -3.49
N ILE A 18 2.47 2.81 -2.61
CA ILE A 18 2.60 3.78 -1.52
C ILE A 18 3.58 4.85 -1.94
N PHE A 19 3.07 6.06 -2.10
CA PHE A 19 3.87 7.23 -2.45
C PHE A 19 4.33 7.94 -1.17
N ASN A 20 5.51 8.56 -1.22
CA ASN A 20 5.95 9.48 -0.19
C ASN A 20 5.59 10.91 -0.61
N PHE A 21 4.86 11.60 0.25
CA PHE A 21 4.52 13.00 0.04
C PHE A 21 5.76 13.87 0.22
N ARG A 22 6.03 14.72 -0.77
CA ARG A 22 7.17 15.64 -0.78
C ARG A 22 6.77 17.08 -0.50
N ASP A 23 5.83 17.63 -1.26
CA ASP A 23 5.39 19.03 -1.12
C ASP A 23 4.04 19.29 -1.83
N TYR A 24 3.44 20.46 -1.59
CA TYR A 24 2.31 20.95 -2.35
C TYR A 24 2.78 21.70 -3.60
N LEU A 25 2.10 21.46 -4.71
CA LEU A 25 2.32 22.16 -5.96
C LEU A 25 1.19 23.17 -6.17
N ASN A 26 1.47 24.22 -6.95
CA ASN A 26 0.47 25.22 -7.27
C ASN A 26 -0.72 24.59 -8.03
N GLY A 27 -1.93 25.10 -7.78
CA GLY A 27 -3.16 24.58 -8.39
C GLY A 27 -3.72 23.29 -7.76
N GLY A 28 -3.47 23.06 -6.46
CA GLY A 28 -4.10 21.96 -5.71
C GLY A 28 -3.52 20.57 -6.01
N ARG A 29 -2.33 20.52 -6.60
CA ARG A 29 -1.61 19.28 -6.86
C ARG A 29 -0.62 19.00 -5.73
N ILE A 30 -0.23 17.74 -5.57
CA ILE A 30 0.78 17.30 -4.62
C ILE A 30 1.93 16.63 -5.35
N HIS A 31 3.13 16.83 -4.83
CA HIS A 31 4.35 16.20 -5.31
C HIS A 31 4.60 14.92 -4.51
N LEU A 32 4.69 13.81 -5.22
CA LEU A 32 4.80 12.46 -4.71
C LEU A 32 6.09 11.82 -5.22
N ILE A 33 6.72 11.00 -4.39
CA ILE A 33 7.91 10.22 -4.77
C ILE A 33 7.62 8.73 -4.58
N PHE A 34 7.88 7.95 -5.63
CA PHE A 34 7.87 6.49 -5.57
C PHE A 34 9.10 5.97 -6.30
N ASP A 35 9.89 5.12 -5.65
CA ASP A 35 11.12 4.53 -6.20
C ASP A 35 12.12 5.54 -6.81
N GLY A 36 12.17 6.76 -6.25
CA GLY A 36 13.02 7.85 -6.76
C GLY A 36 12.42 8.61 -7.95
N GLU A 37 11.31 8.15 -8.52
CA GLU A 37 10.55 8.87 -9.53
C GLU A 37 9.59 9.90 -8.90
N HIS A 38 9.38 10.98 -9.62
CA HIS A 38 8.62 12.14 -9.18
C HIS A 38 7.27 12.21 -9.91
N TYR A 39 6.20 12.32 -9.13
CA TYR A 39 4.82 12.31 -9.63
C TYR A 39 4.06 13.54 -9.14
N ALA A 40 3.16 14.07 -9.97
CA ALA A 40 2.38 15.28 -9.68
C ALA A 40 0.89 15.08 -10.01
N TYR A 41 0.07 14.88 -8.97
CA TYR A 41 -1.35 14.58 -9.10
C TYR A 41 -2.22 15.48 -8.21
N PRO A 42 -3.54 15.60 -8.50
CA PRO A 42 -4.47 16.31 -7.63
C PRO A 42 -4.52 15.69 -6.23
N MET A 43 -4.53 16.53 -5.19
CA MET A 43 -4.59 16.08 -3.80
C MET A 43 -5.80 15.17 -3.51
N ASP A 44 -6.96 15.48 -4.11
CA ASP A 44 -8.21 14.77 -3.89
C ASP A 44 -8.17 13.29 -4.27
N TRP A 45 -7.20 12.89 -5.09
CA TRP A 45 -7.05 11.50 -5.52
C TRP A 45 -6.35 10.63 -4.48
N PHE A 46 -5.81 11.22 -3.41
CA PHE A 46 -5.00 10.52 -2.42
C PHE A 46 -5.63 10.55 -1.03
N ARG A 47 -5.29 9.54 -0.24
CA ARG A 47 -5.57 9.46 1.20
C ARG A 47 -4.28 9.09 1.94
N PRO A 48 -4.17 9.37 3.25
CA PRO A 48 -3.07 8.83 4.03
C PRO A 48 -3.09 7.30 3.98
N ALA A 49 -1.91 6.70 3.89
CA ALA A 49 -1.73 5.26 4.05
C ALA A 49 -2.00 4.87 5.51
N THR A 50 -2.63 3.72 5.72
CA THR A 50 -2.80 3.18 7.07
C THR A 50 -1.48 2.61 7.59
N PRO A 51 -1.31 2.47 8.93
CA PRO A 51 -0.11 1.84 9.49
C PRO A 51 0.15 0.43 8.94
N GLU A 52 -0.92 -0.32 8.66
CA GLU A 52 -0.84 -1.66 8.08
C GLU A 52 -0.29 -1.63 6.65
N GLU A 53 -0.79 -0.73 5.80
CA GLU A 53 -0.26 -0.55 4.43
C GLU A 53 1.21 -0.17 4.45
N ILE A 54 1.60 0.71 5.38
CA ILE A 54 2.99 1.13 5.55
C ILE A 54 3.87 -0.04 5.97
N ALA A 55 3.38 -0.92 6.85
CA ALA A 55 4.10 -2.10 7.31
C ALA A 55 4.25 -3.18 6.23
N THR A 56 3.23 -3.36 5.38
CA THR A 56 3.26 -4.34 4.27
C THR A 56 3.94 -3.79 3.01
N GLY A 57 4.15 -2.48 2.93
CA GLY A 57 4.76 -1.81 1.78
C GLY A 57 3.86 -1.68 0.55
N HIS A 58 2.56 -1.98 0.68
CA HIS A 58 1.59 -1.89 -0.40
C HIS A 58 0.20 -1.50 0.13
N ARG A 59 -0.63 -0.88 -0.72
CA ARG A 59 -2.02 -0.59 -0.39
C ARG A 59 -2.79 -1.89 -0.15
N ILE A 60 -3.54 -1.92 0.94
CA ILE A 60 -4.44 -3.00 1.30
C ILE A 60 -5.81 -2.54 0.85
N ASP A 61 -6.26 -3.03 -0.30
CA ASP A 61 -7.62 -2.76 -0.75
C ASP A 61 -8.56 -3.76 -0.07
N ALA A 62 -9.43 -3.26 0.80
CA ALA A 62 -10.41 -4.08 1.52
C ALA A 62 -11.41 -4.81 0.59
N ASN A 63 -11.40 -4.50 -0.71
CA ASN A 63 -12.28 -5.10 -1.71
C ASN A 63 -11.55 -6.06 -2.66
N THR A 64 -10.24 -6.26 -2.47
CA THR A 64 -9.53 -7.39 -3.07
C THR A 64 -9.38 -8.43 -1.97
N ASP A 65 -10.18 -9.49 -2.07
CA ASP A 65 -9.90 -10.79 -1.48
C ASP A 65 -8.41 -11.12 -1.61
N TYR A 66 -7.61 -10.75 -0.60
CA TYR A 66 -6.26 -11.26 -0.43
C TYR A 66 -6.37 -12.72 0.07
N VAL A 67 -7.05 -13.57 -0.71
CA VAL A 67 -6.82 -15.01 -0.72
C VAL A 67 -5.52 -15.21 -1.51
N SER A 68 -4.40 -14.83 -0.93
CA SER A 68 -3.10 -15.12 -1.52
C SER A 68 -2.02 -15.52 -0.53
N ASP A 69 -2.34 -15.73 0.76
CA ASP A 69 -1.48 -16.51 1.65
C ASP A 69 -2.30 -17.22 2.75
N ILE A 70 -2.98 -18.30 2.40
CA ILE A 70 -3.02 -19.48 3.28
C ILE A 70 -1.86 -20.39 2.87
N ARG A 71 -0.63 -19.84 2.86
CA ARG A 71 0.59 -20.64 3.00
C ARG A 71 0.81 -21.11 4.43
N ASN A 72 -0.25 -21.09 5.25
CA ASN A 72 -0.35 -21.83 6.50
C ASN A 72 -1.11 -23.15 6.32
N HIS A 73 -0.98 -23.83 5.17
CA HIS A 73 -1.14 -25.28 5.16
C HIS A 73 0.13 -25.90 5.77
N ILE A 74 0.34 -25.65 7.05
CA ILE A 74 1.12 -26.56 7.87
C ILE A 74 0.26 -27.83 7.92
N SER A 75 0.57 -28.82 7.09
CA SER A 75 0.21 -30.20 7.45
C SER A 75 1.17 -30.56 8.59
N PRO A 76 0.73 -30.73 9.84
CA PRO A 76 1.53 -31.44 10.81
C PRO A 76 1.51 -32.91 10.37
N MET A 77 2.70 -33.48 10.21
CA MET A 77 2.92 -34.89 9.88
C MET A 77 2.12 -35.84 10.78
N THR A 78 1.61 -36.94 10.22
CA THR A 78 1.55 -38.22 10.93
C THR A 78 2.08 -39.33 10.03
N ILE A 79 3.12 -40.00 10.51
CA ILE A 79 3.80 -41.19 9.97
C ILE A 79 3.07 -42.46 10.43
N VAL A 80 3.16 -43.56 9.65
CA VAL A 80 3.05 -45.04 9.94
C VAL A 80 2.03 -45.75 9.04
N GLN A 81 2.21 -46.93 8.44
CA GLN A 81 3.26 -47.97 8.39
C GLN A 81 2.90 -48.94 7.22
N GLY A 82 3.90 -49.64 6.66
CA GLY A 82 3.77 -50.47 5.44
C GLY A 82 3.00 -51.78 5.57
N ASP A 83 2.83 -52.44 4.41
CA ASP A 83 2.51 -53.86 4.24
C ASP A 83 3.44 -54.44 3.16
#